data_AF-A0A7X6TXD6-F1
#
_entry.id   AF-A0A7X6TXD6-F1
#
_cell.length_a   1.000
_cell.length_b   1.000
_cell.length_c   1.000
_cell.angle_alpha   90.00
_cell.angle_beta   90.00
_cell.angle_gamma   90.00
#
_symmetry.space_group_name_H-M   'P 1'
#
loop_
_entity.id
_entity.type
_entity.pdbx_description
1 polymer ?
#
loop_
_entity_poly.entity_id
_entity_poly.type
_entity_poly.pdbx_seq_one_letter_code
_entity_poly.pdbx_strand_id
1 'polypeptide(L)'
;MSVERVKEYFKKEFGREDIVQETKESSATVAEAAKAIGTEECRIAKTLAFALKDQVILLVVAGDARVDNKKFKETFGLKAKMLAFDLTEELTGFAPGGVCPFGV
;
A
#
# COMPACT_ATOMS: atom_id res chain seq x y z
N MET A 1 -6.81 9.37 10.87
CA MET A 1 -6.39 8.22 11.70
C MET A 1 -5.28 7.41 11.03
N SER A 2 -5.36 7.11 9.73
CA SER A 2 -4.32 6.37 8.99
C SER A 2 -3.06 7.22 8.72
N VAL A 3 -3.21 8.49 8.35
CA VAL A 3 -2.07 9.39 8.09
C VAL A 3 -1.28 9.68 9.38
N GLU A 4 -1.96 9.94 10.49
CA GLU A 4 -1.32 10.16 11.79
C GLU A 4 -0.55 8.93 12.25
N ARG A 5 -1.11 7.73 12.05
CA ARG A 5 -0.44 6.46 12.32
C ARG A 5 0.87 6.33 11.52
N VAL A 6 0.86 6.69 10.25
CA VAL A 6 2.07 6.65 9.39
C VAL A 6 3.07 7.73 9.81
N LYS A 7 2.61 8.95 10.16
CA LYS A 7 3.48 10.01 10.72
C LYS A 7 4.15 9.56 12.01
N GLU A 8 3.40 8.96 12.92
CA GLU A 8 3.95 8.41 14.17
C GLU A 8 4.98 7.30 13.91
N TYR A 9 4.72 6.42 12.97
CA TYR A 9 5.67 5.39 12.55
C TYR A 9 7.00 6.03 12.10
N PHE A 10 6.95 6.99 11.17
CA PHE A 10 8.16 7.65 10.69
C PHE A 10 8.85 8.52 11.76
N LYS A 11 8.09 9.11 12.69
CA LYS A 11 8.63 9.83 13.84
C LYS A 11 9.43 8.90 14.75
N LYS A 12 8.85 7.75 15.13
CA LYS A 12 9.42 6.81 16.11
C LYS A 12 10.62 6.06 15.54
N GLU A 13 10.50 5.55 14.32
CA GLU A 13 11.53 4.69 13.71
C GLU A 13 12.68 5.50 13.10
N PHE A 14 12.39 6.68 12.54
CA PHE A 14 13.35 7.44 11.74
C PHE A 14 13.55 8.89 12.18
N GLY A 15 12.72 9.42 13.09
CA GLY A 15 12.72 10.84 13.43
C GLY A 15 12.30 11.75 12.28
N ARG A 16 11.52 11.23 11.32
CA ARG A 16 11.26 11.87 10.01
C ARG A 16 9.76 11.91 9.65
N GLU A 17 8.92 12.44 10.54
CA GLU A 17 7.49 12.61 10.24
C GLU A 17 7.21 13.61 9.11
N ASP A 18 8.17 14.50 8.82
CA ASP A 18 8.14 15.54 7.80
C ASP A 18 8.03 15.00 6.36
N ILE A 19 8.37 13.73 6.14
CA ILE A 19 8.33 13.13 4.81
C ILE A 19 6.91 12.78 4.36
N VAL A 20 5.97 12.68 5.31
CA VAL A 20 4.56 12.38 5.02
C VAL A 20 3.87 13.68 4.63
N GLN A 21 3.53 13.79 3.35
CA GLN A 21 2.87 14.96 2.79
C GLN A 21 1.38 14.71 2.57
N GLU A 22 0.55 15.67 2.95
CA GLU A 22 -0.88 15.67 2.67
C GLU A 22 -1.17 16.63 1.52
N THR A 23 -1.69 16.10 0.42
CA THR A 23 -2.08 16.88 -0.76
C THR A 23 -3.50 17.42 -0.59
N LYS A 24 -3.77 18.61 -1.13
CA LYS A 24 -5.15 19.13 -1.22
C LYS A 24 -5.99 18.39 -2.26
N GLU A 25 -5.32 17.86 -3.27
CA GLU A 25 -5.91 17.06 -4.34
C GLU A 25 -6.07 15.60 -3.87
N SER A 26 -7.04 14.90 -4.45
CA SER A 26 -7.23 13.46 -4.25
C SER A 26 -5.95 12.70 -4.61
N SER A 27 -5.69 11.61 -3.89
CA SER A 27 -4.63 10.64 -4.18
C SER A 27 -5.17 9.20 -4.15
N ALA A 28 -6.48 9.04 -4.35
CA ALA A 28 -7.17 7.75 -4.25
C ALA A 28 -6.80 6.76 -5.38
N THR A 29 -6.39 7.29 -6.53
CA THR A 29 -5.90 6.50 -7.66
C THR A 29 -4.45 6.85 -7.99
N VAL A 30 -3.77 5.94 -8.69
CA VAL A 30 -2.39 6.16 -9.16
C VAL A 30 -2.28 7.43 -10.00
N ALA A 31 -3.21 7.66 -10.93
CA ALA A 31 -3.20 8.83 -11.81
C ALA A 31 -3.39 10.13 -11.01
N GLU A 32 -4.31 10.14 -10.04
CA GLU A 32 -4.52 11.31 -9.18
C GLU A 32 -3.29 11.59 -8.30
N ALA A 33 -2.73 10.56 -7.66
CA ALA A 33 -1.53 10.69 -6.84
C ALA A 33 -0.32 11.17 -7.65
N ALA A 34 -0.10 10.61 -8.84
CA ALA A 34 0.95 11.01 -9.76
C ALA A 34 0.83 12.49 -10.16
N LYS A 35 -0.38 12.93 -10.48
CA LYS A 35 -0.69 14.33 -10.79
C LYS A 35 -0.42 15.25 -9.59
N ALA A 36 -0.90 14.87 -8.40
CA ALA A 36 -0.82 15.69 -7.19
C ALA A 36 0.63 16.01 -6.76
N ILE A 37 1.57 15.11 -7.05
CA ILE A 37 3.00 15.29 -6.74
C ILE A 37 3.88 15.55 -7.99
N GLY A 38 3.27 15.69 -9.17
CA GLY A 38 3.97 16.01 -10.42
C GLY A 38 4.96 14.94 -10.89
N THR A 39 4.59 13.65 -10.80
CA THR A 39 5.43 12.52 -11.19
C THR A 39 4.76 11.61 -12.22
N GLU A 40 5.51 10.66 -12.77
CA GLU A 40 5.00 9.56 -13.59
C GLU A 40 4.28 8.50 -12.74
N GLU A 41 3.23 7.87 -13.27
CA GLU A 41 2.47 6.81 -12.58
C GLU A 41 3.34 5.64 -12.11
N CYS A 42 4.40 5.30 -12.85
CA CYS A 42 5.34 4.23 -12.51
C CYS A 42 6.17 4.52 -11.24
N ARG A 43 6.21 5.78 -10.80
CA ARG A 43 6.88 6.21 -9.56
C ARG A 43 5.96 6.18 -8.35
N ILE A 44 4.66 6.01 -8.55
CA ILE A 44 3.71 5.79 -7.46
C ILE A 44 3.81 4.35 -6.99
N ALA A 45 3.85 4.13 -5.68
CA ALA A 45 3.81 2.80 -5.10
C ALA A 45 2.38 2.46 -4.66
N LYS A 46 1.85 1.33 -5.16
CA LYS A 46 0.62 0.71 -4.66
C LYS A 46 0.97 -0.36 -3.65
N THR A 47 0.22 -0.43 -2.55
CA THR A 47 0.29 -1.54 -1.62
C THR A 47 -0.94 -2.43 -1.80
N LEU A 48 -0.71 -3.71 -2.04
CA LEU A 48 -1.77 -4.69 -2.25
C LEU A 48 -1.68 -5.75 -1.15
N ALA A 49 -2.77 -5.97 -0.42
CA ALA A 49 -2.85 -7.02 0.59
C ALA A 49 -3.27 -8.36 -0.02
N PHE A 50 -2.54 -9.43 0.29
CA PHE A 50 -2.82 -10.79 -0.15
C PHE A 50 -2.91 -11.74 1.04
N ALA A 51 -3.85 -12.68 0.97
CA ALA A 51 -3.93 -13.78 1.90
C ALA A 51 -2.96 -14.90 1.48
N LEU A 52 -2.14 -15.34 2.43
CA LEU A 52 -1.15 -16.41 2.30
C LEU A 52 -1.42 -17.50 3.35
N LYS A 53 -2.38 -18.39 3.05
CA LYS A 53 -2.88 -19.41 4.00
C LYS A 53 -3.30 -18.76 5.33
N ASP A 54 -2.47 -18.91 6.37
CA ASP A 54 -2.70 -18.44 7.74
C ASP A 54 -2.05 -17.07 8.00
N GLN A 55 -1.52 -16.41 6.97
CA GLN A 55 -0.83 -15.13 7.04
C GLN A 55 -1.40 -14.13 6.04
N VAL A 56 -1.13 -12.84 6.28
CA VAL A 56 -1.36 -11.76 5.33
C VAL A 56 -0.01 -11.20 4.92
N ILE A 57 0.16 -10.94 3.63
CA ILE A 57 1.33 -10.24 3.11
C ILE A 57 0.89 -8.95 2.42
N LEU A 58 1.72 -7.92 2.52
CA LEU A 58 1.59 -6.69 1.76
C LEU A 58 2.63 -6.69 0.64
N LEU A 59 2.18 -6.51 -0.59
CA LEU A 59 3.05 -6.43 -1.76
C LEU A 59 3.05 -5.00 -2.29
N VAL A 60 4.23 -4.39 -2.30
CA VAL A 60 4.45 -3.05 -2.87
C VAL A 60 4.82 -3.18 -4.35
N VAL A 61 4.06 -2.51 -5.21
CA VAL A 61 4.26 -2.55 -6.67
C VAL A 61 4.19 -1.15 -7.25
N ALA A 62 4.88 -0.93 -8.38
CA ALA A 62 4.74 0.32 -9.13
C ALA A 62 3.28 0.54 -9.60
N GLY A 63 2.90 1.80 -9.76
CA GLY A 63 1.54 2.24 -10.02
C GLY A 63 0.98 1.71 -11.34
N ASP A 64 1.84 1.59 -12.34
CA ASP A 64 1.56 1.05 -13.67
C ASP A 64 1.75 -0.48 -13.75
N ALA A 65 2.34 -1.10 -12.73
CA ALA A 65 2.59 -2.54 -12.69
C ALA A 65 1.38 -3.34 -12.19
N ARG A 66 1.35 -4.62 -12.57
CA ARG A 66 0.41 -5.63 -12.08
C ARG A 66 1.17 -6.83 -11.54
N VAL A 67 0.55 -7.51 -10.58
CA VAL A 67 1.11 -8.75 -10.02
C VAL A 67 1.01 -9.87 -11.05
N ASP A 68 2.15 -10.48 -11.35
CA ASP A 68 2.22 -11.68 -12.19
C ASP A 68 1.87 -12.91 -11.35
N ASN A 69 0.78 -13.58 -11.68
CA ASN A 69 0.30 -14.76 -10.95
C ASN A 69 1.25 -15.95 -11.00
N LYS A 70 2.02 -16.11 -12.09
CA LYS A 70 2.98 -17.20 -12.23
C LYS A 70 4.16 -16.93 -11.29
N LYS A 71 4.75 -15.73 -11.34
CA LYS A 71 5.83 -15.34 -10.44
C LYS A 71 5.39 -15.37 -8.98
N PHE A 72 4.18 -14.89 -8.67
CA PHE A 72 3.62 -14.96 -7.32
C PHE A 72 3.55 -16.41 -6.83
N LYS A 73 3.03 -17.33 -7.65
CA LYS A 73 2.95 -18.75 -7.28
C LYS A 73 4.34 -19.39 -7.14
N GLU A 74 5.29 -19.03 -7.97
CA GLU A 74 6.69 -19.50 -7.87
C GLU A 74 7.35 -19.01 -6.57
N THR A 75 7.12 -17.76 -6.18
CA THR A 75 7.68 -17.17 -4.95
C THR A 75 6.99 -17.67 -3.68
N PHE A 76 5.65 -17.75 -3.67
CA PHE A 76 4.85 -17.97 -2.46
C PHE A 76 4.19 -19.35 -2.39
N GLY A 77 4.36 -20.18 -3.43
CA GLY A 77 3.83 -21.56 -3.47
C GLY A 77 2.32 -21.68 -3.66
N LEU A 78 1.59 -20.57 -3.80
CA LEU A 78 0.13 -20.57 -3.97
C LEU A 78 -0.35 -19.44 -4.87
N LYS A 79 -1.59 -19.54 -5.36
CA LYS A 79 -2.18 -18.52 -6.23
C LYS A 79 -2.44 -17.24 -5.44
N ALA A 80 -2.09 -16.10 -6.02
CA ALA A 80 -2.38 -14.80 -5.43
C ALA A 80 -3.88 -14.65 -5.18
N LYS A 81 -4.26 -14.43 -3.93
CA LYS A 81 -5.63 -14.10 -3.53
C LYS A 81 -5.58 -12.80 -2.75
N MET A 82 -6.14 -11.74 -3.34
CA MET A 82 -6.24 -10.45 -2.64
C MET A 82 -7.08 -10.63 -1.37
N LEU A 83 -6.72 -9.88 -0.34
CA LEU A 83 -7.50 -9.84 0.89
C LEU A 83 -8.89 -9.26 0.60
N ALA A 84 -9.90 -9.79 1.27
CA ALA A 84 -11.25 -9.28 1.12
C ALA A 84 -11.36 -7.88 1.74
N PHE A 85 -12.28 -7.06 1.20
CA PHE A 85 -12.40 -5.64 1.59
C PHE A 85 -12.69 -5.46 3.08
N ASP A 86 -13.56 -6.30 3.63
CA ASP A 86 -13.94 -6.38 5.04
C ASP A 86 -12.76 -6.74 5.94
N LEU A 87 -11.91 -7.67 5.52
CA LEU A 87 -10.73 -8.09 6.30
C LEU A 87 -9.53 -7.16 6.17
N THR A 88 -9.50 -6.29 5.16
CA THR A 88 -8.33 -5.44 4.89
C THR A 88 -8.09 -4.43 6.01
N GLU A 89 -9.13 -3.73 6.44
CA GLU A 89 -8.99 -2.75 7.51
C GLU A 89 -8.74 -3.43 8.86
N GLU A 90 -9.40 -4.56 9.14
CA GLU A 90 -9.19 -5.33 10.37
C GLU A 90 -7.73 -5.78 10.52
N LEU A 91 -7.13 -6.30 9.43
CA LEU A 91 -5.80 -6.92 9.49
C LEU A 91 -4.64 -5.96 9.20
N THR A 92 -4.90 -4.83 8.53
CA THR A 92 -3.86 -3.85 8.18
C THR A 92 -4.01 -2.52 8.91
N GLY A 93 -5.19 -2.21 9.44
CA GLY A 93 -5.54 -0.90 9.98
C GLY A 93 -5.74 0.19 8.91
N PHE A 94 -5.82 -0.19 7.63
CA PHE A 94 -6.06 0.71 6.52
C PHE A 94 -7.26 0.28 5.69
N ALA A 95 -8.06 1.25 5.26
CA ALA A 95 -9.18 1.01 4.37
C ALA A 95 -8.71 0.49 3.00
N PRO A 96 -9.50 -0.36 2.32
CA PRO A 96 -9.26 -0.75 0.94
C PRO A 96 -9.06 0.46 0.03
N GLY A 97 -8.07 0.38 -0.87
CA GLY A 97 -7.69 1.49 -1.76
C GLY A 97 -6.73 2.51 -1.13
N GLY A 98 -6.52 2.47 0.20
CA GLY A 98 -5.61 3.37 0.93
C GLY A 98 -4.60 2.65 1.82
N VAL A 99 -4.28 1.39 1.50
CA VAL A 99 -3.34 0.59 2.29
C VAL A 99 -1.93 1.19 2.20
N CYS A 100 -1.37 1.57 3.34
CA CYS A 100 0.02 2.03 3.45
C CYS A 100 0.91 0.82 3.79
N PRO A 101 2.13 0.70 3.21
CA PRO A 101 3.04 -0.38 3.59
C PRO A 101 3.78 -0.09 4.90
N PHE A 102 3.50 1.05 5.55
CA PHE A 102 4.16 1.52 6.75
C PHE A 102 3.18 1.59 7.92
N GLY A 103 3.70 1.36 9.13
CA GLY A 103 2.93 1.44 10.37
C GLY A 103 1.88 0.36 10.53
N VAL A 104 1.97 -0.77 9.81
CA VAL A 104 1.04 -1.92 9.89
C VAL A 104 1.27 -2.73 11.15
#